data_AF-A0A1H4A384-F1
#
_entry.id   AF-A0A1H4A384-F1
#
_cell.length_a   1.000
_cell.length_b   1.000
_cell.length_c   1.000
_cell.angle_alpha   90.00
_cell.angle_beta   90.00
_cell.angle_gamma   90.00
#
_symmetry.space_group_name_H-M   'P 1'
#
loop_
_entity.id
_entity.type
_entity.pdbx_description
1 polymer ?
#
loop_
_entity_poly.entity_id
_entity_poly.type
_entity_poly.pdbx_seq_one_letter_code
_entity_poly.pdbx_strand_id
1 'polypeptide(L)'
;MQDYLHKIVTMQKAGDPVGIYSACTGNPLVLEACMRHARKTGTVLLIESTANQVDQYGGYTGMKPKDFMELCQSLARKTGLPKERLILGGDHLGPLTFAHYEEGKAMSE
;
A
#
# COMPACT_ATOMS: atom_id res chain seq x y z
N MET A 1 2.87 -1.01 -18.08
CA MET A 1 2.50 -1.47 -16.72
C MET A 1 1.18 -2.19 -16.83
N GLN A 2 1.05 -3.41 -16.33
CA GLN A 2 -0.24 -4.13 -16.37
C GLN A 2 -1.20 -3.50 -15.36
N ASP A 3 -2.42 -3.22 -15.80
CA ASP A 3 -3.46 -2.63 -14.98
C ASP A 3 -4.25 -3.72 -14.24
N TYR A 4 -3.65 -4.19 -13.14
CA TYR A 4 -4.19 -5.30 -12.37
C TYR A 4 -5.49 -4.94 -11.65
N LEU A 5 -5.62 -3.71 -11.13
CA LEU A 5 -6.80 -3.28 -10.37
C LEU A 5 -8.02 -3.18 -11.26
N HIS A 6 -7.92 -2.50 -12.42
CA HIS A 6 -9.06 -2.42 -13.33
C HIS A 6 -9.44 -3.81 -13.87
N LYS A 7 -8.48 -4.70 -14.10
CA LYS A 7 -8.77 -6.08 -14.51
C LYS A 7 -9.57 -6.84 -13.44
N ILE A 8 -9.16 -6.77 -12.18
CA ILE A 8 -9.87 -7.43 -11.06
C ILE A 8 -11.28 -6.88 -10.93
N VAL A 9 -11.46 -5.55 -11.01
CA VAL A 9 -12.78 -4.91 -10.96
C VAL A 9 -13.66 -5.32 -12.14
N THR A 10 -13.11 -5.37 -13.36
CA THR A 10 -13.87 -5.79 -14.55
C THR A 10 -14.36 -7.24 -14.41
N MET A 11 -13.50 -8.16 -13.97
CA MET A 11 -13.88 -9.56 -13.73
C MET A 11 -14.93 -9.69 -12.62
N GLN A 12 -14.75 -8.98 -11.51
CA GLN A 12 -15.72 -8.95 -10.41
C GLN A 12 -17.09 -8.43 -10.89
N LYS A 13 -17.12 -7.38 -11.71
CA LYS A 13 -18.35 -6.84 -12.32
C LYS A 13 -18.98 -7.79 -13.34
N ALA A 14 -18.22 -8.70 -13.94
CA ALA A 14 -18.71 -9.75 -14.83
C ALA A 14 -19.27 -10.96 -14.09
N GLY A 15 -19.22 -10.98 -12.75
CA GLY A 15 -19.74 -12.06 -11.91
C GLY A 15 -18.69 -13.09 -11.47
N ASP A 16 -17.41 -12.90 -11.82
CA ASP A 16 -16.34 -13.77 -11.34
C ASP A 16 -16.10 -13.55 -9.84
N PRO A 17 -15.94 -14.61 -9.03
CA PRO A 17 -15.70 -14.50 -7.59
C PRO A 17 -14.22 -14.16 -7.31
N VAL A 18 -13.79 -12.99 -7.76
CA VAL A 18 -12.41 -12.50 -7.61
C VAL A 18 -12.35 -11.24 -6.75
N GLY A 19 -11.21 -11.03 -6.11
CA GLY A 19 -10.95 -9.85 -5.30
C GLY A 19 -9.46 -9.67 -5.03
N ILE A 20 -9.14 -8.63 -4.27
CA ILE A 20 -7.80 -8.33 -3.78
C ILE A 20 -7.90 -8.00 -2.29
N TYR A 21 -6.96 -8.52 -1.51
CA TYR A 21 -6.81 -8.08 -0.13
C TYR A 21 -5.87 -6.87 -0.09
N SER A 22 -6.13 -5.94 0.83
CA SER A 22 -5.22 -4.84 1.14
C SER A 22 -4.43 -5.14 2.41
N ALA A 23 -3.10 -5.16 2.32
CA ALA A 23 -2.22 -5.34 3.47
C ALA A 23 -1.86 -3.98 4.09
N CYS A 24 -2.70 -3.48 4.99
CA CYS A 24 -2.51 -2.21 5.69
C CYS A 24 -1.60 -2.36 6.93
N THR A 25 -0.30 -2.59 6.71
CA THR A 25 0.65 -2.79 7.81
C THR A 25 2.03 -2.23 7.51
N GLY A 26 2.65 -1.63 8.52
CA GLY A 26 4.06 -1.24 8.49
C GLY A 26 5.03 -2.32 9.00
N ASN A 27 4.53 -3.47 9.48
CA ASN A 27 5.39 -4.49 10.09
C ASN A 27 6.15 -5.30 9.01
N PRO A 28 7.50 -5.26 8.99
CA PRO A 28 8.30 -5.94 7.95
C PRO A 28 8.06 -7.45 7.86
N LEU A 29 7.81 -8.13 8.98
CA LEU A 29 7.57 -9.58 8.98
C LEU A 29 6.23 -9.93 8.31
N VAL A 30 5.20 -9.11 8.54
CA VAL A 30 3.89 -9.29 7.90
C VAL A 30 3.98 -8.97 6.42
N LEU A 31 4.69 -7.90 6.04
CA LEU A 31 4.96 -7.58 4.63
C LEU A 31 5.67 -8.73 3.91
N GLU A 32 6.70 -9.32 4.52
CA GLU A 32 7.37 -10.50 3.95
C GLU A 32 6.43 -11.70 3.81
N ALA A 33 5.55 -11.94 4.78
CA ALA A 33 4.57 -13.01 4.72
C ALA A 33 3.58 -12.80 3.55
N CYS A 34 3.06 -11.58 3.39
CA CYS A 34 2.19 -11.20 2.27
C CYS A 34 2.89 -11.39 0.92
N MET A 35 4.16 -10.99 0.80
CA MET A 35 4.94 -11.16 -0.43
C MET A 35 5.19 -12.63 -0.78
N ARG A 36 5.55 -13.46 0.21
CA ARG A 36 5.69 -14.90 0.03
C ARG A 36 4.38 -15.55 -0.39
N HIS A 37 3.26 -15.12 0.21
CA HIS A 37 1.93 -15.59 -0.14
C HIS A 37 1.58 -15.23 -1.59
N ALA A 38 1.65 -13.95 -1.96
CA ALA A 38 1.38 -13.49 -3.32
C ALA A 38 2.25 -14.23 -4.35
N ARG A 39 3.56 -14.37 -4.08
CA ARG A 39 4.46 -15.14 -4.93
C ARG A 39 3.99 -16.59 -5.12
N LYS A 40 3.61 -17.28 -4.04
CA LYS A 40 3.14 -18.67 -4.05
C LYS A 40 1.83 -18.84 -4.84
N THR A 41 0.93 -17.88 -4.76
CA THR A 41 -0.41 -17.94 -5.40
C THR A 41 -0.46 -17.33 -6.79
N GLY A 42 0.62 -16.67 -7.25
CA GLY A 42 0.62 -15.97 -8.53
C GLY A 42 -0.20 -14.68 -8.56
N THR A 43 -0.66 -14.17 -7.41
CA THR A 43 -1.54 -12.98 -7.32
C THR A 43 -0.75 -11.67 -7.20
N VAL A 44 -1.38 -10.53 -7.50
CA VAL A 44 -0.82 -9.24 -7.07
C VAL A 44 -0.85 -9.08 -5.55
N LEU A 45 -0.06 -8.15 -5.05
CA LEU A 45 -0.03 -7.71 -3.66
C LEU A 45 -0.30 -6.21 -3.59
N LEU A 46 -1.37 -5.81 -2.90
CA LEU A 46 -1.63 -4.44 -2.50
C LEU A 46 -1.16 -4.23 -1.06
N ILE A 47 -0.28 -3.25 -0.85
CA ILE A 47 0.16 -2.77 0.47
C ILE A 47 -0.24 -1.31 0.57
N GLU A 48 -0.84 -0.95 1.71
CA GLU A 48 -1.25 0.43 1.97
C GLU A 48 -0.65 0.95 3.27
N SER A 49 -0.32 2.23 3.28
CA SER A 49 0.06 2.97 4.49
C SER A 49 -0.96 4.07 4.77
N THR A 50 -1.32 4.25 6.04
CA THR A 50 -2.15 5.39 6.47
C THR A 50 -1.36 6.69 6.52
N ALA A 51 -2.04 7.84 6.43
CA ALA A 51 -1.41 9.15 6.65
C ALA A 51 -0.75 9.28 8.03
N ASN A 52 -1.28 8.60 9.06
CA ASN A 52 -0.64 8.56 10.39
C ASN A 52 0.70 7.81 10.38
N GLN A 53 0.81 6.74 9.58
CA GLN A 53 2.02 5.92 9.49
C GLN A 53 3.13 6.65 8.75
N VAL A 54 2.80 7.18 7.57
CA VAL A 54 3.73 7.66 6.57
C VAL A 54 3.18 8.95 5.97
N ASP A 55 3.91 10.05 6.13
CA ASP A 55 3.58 11.37 5.57
C ASP A 55 4.86 12.14 5.18
N GLN A 56 4.73 13.38 4.72
CA GLN A 56 5.88 14.22 4.35
C GLN A 56 6.84 14.55 5.50
N TYR A 57 6.39 14.38 6.74
CA TYR A 57 7.12 14.63 7.99
C TYR A 57 7.65 13.35 8.65
N GLY A 58 7.20 12.18 8.19
CA GLY A 58 7.61 10.86 8.67
C GLY A 58 6.52 10.07 9.40
N GLY A 59 5.36 10.67 9.68
CA GLY A 59 4.32 10.07 10.52
C GLY A 59 4.87 9.54 11.86
N TYR A 60 4.21 8.54 12.45
CA TYR A 60 4.74 7.88 13.65
C TYR A 60 5.87 6.89 13.35
N THR A 61 6.07 6.50 12.09
CA THR A 61 7.11 5.52 11.71
C THR A 61 8.48 6.16 11.46
N GLY A 62 8.53 7.49 11.32
CA GLY A 62 9.69 8.24 10.84
C GLY A 62 9.95 8.08 9.33
N MET A 63 9.03 7.47 8.57
CA MET A 63 9.18 7.21 7.15
C MET A 63 8.33 8.17 6.31
N LYS A 64 8.94 8.71 5.26
CA LYS A 64 8.22 9.39 4.18
C LYS A 64 7.69 8.36 3.16
N PRO A 65 6.75 8.74 2.27
CA PRO A 65 6.24 7.83 1.24
C PRO A 65 7.33 7.14 0.42
N LYS A 66 8.42 7.86 0.12
CA LYS A 66 9.58 7.31 -0.58
C LYS A 66 10.29 6.22 0.24
N ASP A 67 10.49 6.44 1.54
CA ASP A 67 11.17 5.50 2.42
C ASP A 67 10.34 4.21 2.58
N PHE A 68 9.02 4.35 2.73
CA PHE A 68 8.10 3.21 2.80
C PHE A 68 8.08 2.42 1.49
N MET A 69 8.08 3.10 0.34
CA MET A 69 8.22 2.47 -0.97
C MET A 69 9.54 1.68 -1.07
N GLU A 70 10.66 2.28 -0.65
CA GLU A 70 11.98 1.64 -0.68
C GLU A 70 12.04 0.41 0.23
N LEU A 71 11.45 0.48 1.42
CA LEU A 71 11.28 -0.67 2.31
C LEU A 71 10.51 -1.79 1.59
N CYS A 72 9.33 -1.51 1.05
CA CYS A 72 8.51 -2.51 0.36
C CYS A 72 9.23 -3.12 -0.84
N GLN A 73 9.94 -2.30 -1.63
CA GLN A 73 10.72 -2.80 -2.77
C GLN A 73 11.92 -3.66 -2.32
N SER A 74 12.56 -3.34 -1.19
CA SER A 74 13.66 -4.14 -0.64
C SER A 74 13.17 -5.52 -0.19
N LEU A 75 12.02 -5.57 0.48
CA LEU A 75 11.39 -6.82 0.90
C LEU A 75 10.90 -7.64 -0.30
N ALA A 76 10.37 -6.98 -1.34
CA ALA A 76 9.97 -7.65 -2.58
C ALA A 76 11.16 -8.31 -3.28
N ARG A 77 12.31 -7.62 -3.35
CA ARG A 77 13.56 -8.22 -3.86
C ARG A 77 14.01 -9.41 -3.00
N LYS A 78 14.02 -9.25 -1.67
CA LYS A 78 14.40 -10.32 -0.72
C LYS A 78 13.51 -11.55 -0.86
N THR A 79 12.22 -11.34 -1.09
CA THR A 79 11.23 -12.42 -1.21
C THR A 79 11.02 -12.89 -2.65
N GLY A 80 11.69 -12.29 -3.64
CA GLY A 80 11.52 -12.63 -5.06
C GLY A 80 10.11 -12.38 -5.60
N LEU A 81 9.35 -11.44 -5.03
CA LEU A 81 8.10 -10.97 -5.63
C LEU A 81 8.44 -9.98 -6.78
N PRO A 82 7.96 -10.20 -8.02
CA PRO A 82 8.19 -9.26 -9.10
C PRO A 82 7.65 -7.87 -8.77
N LYS A 83 8.43 -6.82 -9.04
CA LYS A 83 8.07 -5.43 -8.73
C LYS A 83 6.76 -5.02 -9.39
N GLU A 84 6.49 -5.55 -10.58
CA GLU A 84 5.31 -5.26 -11.39
C GLU A 84 4.02 -5.79 -10.74
N ARG A 85 4.12 -6.73 -9.79
CA ARG A 85 2.99 -7.30 -9.05
C ARG A 85 2.78 -6.66 -7.66
N LEU A 86 3.64 -5.72 -7.28
CA LEU A 86 3.52 -4.95 -6.05
C LEU A 86 2.81 -3.63 -6.34
N ILE A 87 1.67 -3.42 -5.69
CA ILE A 87 0.86 -2.22 -5.75
C ILE A 87 0.97 -1.52 -4.40
N LEU A 88 1.25 -0.21 -4.42
CA LEU A 88 1.34 0.61 -3.21
C LEU A 88 0.19 1.62 -3.24
N GLY A 89 -0.58 1.67 -2.14
CA GLY A 89 -1.68 2.61 -1.96
C GLY A 89 -1.53 3.45 -0.69
N GLY A 90 -2.36 4.48 -0.58
CA GLY A 90 -2.47 5.32 0.61
C GLY A 90 -3.85 5.15 1.20
N ASP A 91 -3.90 4.78 2.48
CA ASP A 91 -5.12 4.58 3.23
C ASP A 91 -5.52 5.87 3.96
N HIS A 92 -6.79 6.24 3.88
CA HIS A 92 -7.35 7.44 4.52
C HIS A 92 -6.53 8.73 4.33
N LEU A 93 -6.02 8.97 3.11
CA LEU A 93 -5.32 10.21 2.79
C LEU A 93 -6.26 11.42 2.90
N GLY A 94 -5.79 12.48 3.56
CA GLY A 94 -6.56 13.69 3.82
C GLY A 94 -6.10 14.38 5.11
N PRO A 95 -6.82 15.40 5.58
CA PRO A 95 -6.40 16.29 6.66
C PRO A 95 -6.52 15.66 8.06
N LEU A 96 -6.79 14.35 8.19
CA LEU A 96 -7.12 13.70 9.46
C LEU A 96 -6.00 13.87 10.51
N THR A 97 -4.74 13.73 10.11
CA THR A 97 -3.56 13.93 10.97
C THR A 97 -3.40 15.39 11.43
N PHE A 98 -3.99 16.32 10.69
CA PHE A 98 -3.88 17.76 10.88
C PHE A 98 -5.19 18.40 11.33
N ALA A 99 -6.18 17.60 11.75
CA ALA A 99 -7.52 18.06 12.12
C ALA A 99 -7.55 18.99 13.36
N HIS A 100 -6.42 19.14 14.05
CA HIS A 100 -6.23 20.10 15.13
C HIS A 100 -5.85 21.50 14.63
N TYR A 101 -5.56 21.68 13.35
CA TYR A 101 -5.40 22.98 12.71
C TYR A 101 -6.72 23.52 12.16
N GLU A 102 -6.75 24.82 11.87
CA GLU A 102 -7.80 25.44 11.06
C GLU A 102 -7.88 24.79 9.67
N GLU A 103 -9.08 24.72 9.11
CA GLU A 103 -9.41 23.99 7.87
C GLU A 103 -8.42 24.28 6.73
N GLY A 104 -8.19 25.56 6.44
CA GLY A 104 -7.31 25.97 5.33
C GLY A 104 -5.87 25.49 5.52
N LYS A 105 -5.38 25.43 6.75
CA LYS A 105 -4.05 24.87 7.05
C LYS A 105 -4.09 23.35 6.95
N ALA A 106 -5.05 22.69 7.59
CA ALA A 106 -5.17 21.23 7.60
C ALA A 106 -5.26 20.63 6.18
N MET A 107 -5.95 21.30 5.25
CA MET A 107 -6.07 20.89 3.84
C MET A 107 -4.82 21.16 2.99
N SER A 108 -3.90 22.00 3.48
CA SER A 108 -2.66 22.35 2.77
C SER A 108 -1.45 21.48 3.15
N GLU A 109 -1.55 20.81 4.29
CA GLU A 109 -0.59 19.79 4.74
C GLU A 109 -0.74 18.53 3.88
#